data_AF-A0A8J4EGT0-F1
#
_entry.id   AF-A0A8J4EGT0-F1
#
_cell.length_a   1.000
_cell.length_b   1.000
_cell.length_c   1.000
_cell.angle_alpha   90.00
_cell.angle_beta   90.00
_cell.angle_gamma   90.00
#
_symmetry.space_group_name_H-M   'P 1'
#
loop_
_entity.id
_entity.type
_entity.pdbx_description
1 polymer ?
#
loop_
_entity_poly.entity_id
_entity_poly.type
_entity_poly.pdbx_seq_one_letter_code
_entity_poly.pdbx_strand_id
1 'polypeptide(L)'
;MSTTQEIQQALQQTGAGVSQALAAANAAKAKAEQAIAQSVALGGRDVIAEFTALKNAINELIASLNGSREKVIQVAARARPAGGGGG
;
A
#
# COMPACT_ATOMS: atom_id res chain seq x y z
N MET A 1 1.31 -27.13 13.83
CA MET A 1 0.79 -26.38 12.68
C MET A 1 1.23 -27.09 11.41
N SER A 2 0.39 -27.16 10.39
CA SER A 2 0.80 -27.68 9.08
C SER A 2 1.51 -26.58 8.26
N THR A 3 2.37 -26.97 7.32
CA THR A 3 3.04 -26.03 6.39
C THR A 3 2.05 -25.11 5.68
N THR A 4 0.86 -25.63 5.33
CA THR A 4 -0.23 -24.85 4.73
C THR A 4 -0.75 -23.76 5.67
N GLN A 5 -0.87 -24.03 6.98
CA GLN A 5 -1.28 -23.03 7.97
C GLN A 5 -0.21 -21.95 8.15
N GLU A 6 1.07 -22.31 8.16
CA GLU A 6 2.19 -21.37 8.24
C GLU A 6 2.22 -20.43 7.03
N ILE A 7 2.02 -20.97 5.82
CA ILE A 7 1.92 -20.19 4.57
C ILE A 7 0.74 -19.22 4.64
N GLN A 8 -0.43 -19.68 5.10
CA GLN A 8 -1.61 -18.82 5.23
C GLN A 8 -1.39 -17.69 6.23
N GLN A 9 -0.76 -17.97 7.38
CA GLN A 9 -0.44 -16.97 8.38
C GLN A 9 0.53 -15.93 7.83
N ALA A 10 1.58 -16.36 7.11
CA ALA A 10 2.53 -15.45 6.48
C ALA A 10 1.88 -14.55 5.41
N LEU A 11 0.95 -15.10 4.61
CA LEU A 11 0.21 -14.32 3.61
C LEU A 11 -0.76 -13.32 4.26
N GLN A 12 -1.41 -13.69 5.38
CA GLN A 12 -2.23 -12.76 6.16
C GLN A 12 -1.40 -11.61 6.73
N GLN A 13 -0.23 -11.90 7.32
CA GLN A 13 0.68 -10.88 7.83
C GLN A 13 1.18 -9.96 6.70
N THR A 14 1.50 -10.52 5.55
CA THR A 14 1.90 -9.75 4.36
C THR A 14 0.77 -8.82 3.91
N GLY A 15 -0.47 -9.30 3.84
CA GLY A 15 -1.64 -8.50 3.47
C GLY A 15 -1.91 -7.35 4.46
N ALA A 16 -1.72 -7.61 5.76
CA ALA A 16 -1.80 -6.59 6.78
C ALA A 16 -0.70 -5.53 6.62
N GLY A 17 0.55 -5.94 6.39
CA GLY A 17 1.67 -5.04 6.16
C GLY A 17 1.48 -4.15 4.92
N VAL A 18 1.01 -4.71 3.81
CA VAL A 18 0.68 -3.93 2.60
C VAL A 18 -0.45 -2.92 2.87
N SER A 19 -1.46 -3.31 3.63
CA SER A 19 -2.57 -2.42 3.99
C SER A 19 -2.11 -1.28 4.91
N GLN A 20 -1.22 -1.57 5.87
CA GLN A 20 -0.60 -0.56 6.72
C GLN A 20 0.29 0.40 5.91
N ALA A 21 1.09 -0.11 5.00
CA ALA A 21 1.92 0.69 4.10
C ALA A 21 1.06 1.61 3.21
N LEU A 22 -0.07 1.12 2.69
CA LEU A 22 -1.03 1.93 1.93
C LEU A 22 -1.59 3.07 2.77
N ALA A 23 -1.99 2.80 4.01
CA ALA A 23 -2.50 3.83 4.91
C ALA A 23 -1.44 4.91 5.18
N ALA A 24 -0.21 4.50 5.46
CA ALA A 24 0.91 5.42 5.68
C ALA A 24 1.24 6.26 4.45
N ALA A 25 1.27 5.65 3.26
CA ALA A 25 1.52 6.36 2.00
C ALA A 25 0.41 7.38 1.68
N ASN A 26 -0.87 7.03 1.91
CA ASN A 26 -1.97 7.98 1.76
C ASN A 26 -1.88 9.14 2.75
N ALA A 27 -1.49 8.88 4.02
CA ALA A 27 -1.26 9.94 4.99
C ALA A 27 -0.11 10.87 4.59
N ALA A 28 0.99 10.32 4.04
CA ALA A 28 2.11 11.10 3.52
C ALA A 28 1.68 11.97 2.33
N LYS A 29 0.87 11.43 1.42
CA LYS A 29 0.30 12.20 0.30
C LYS A 29 -0.53 13.39 0.79
N ALA A 30 -1.41 13.18 1.76
CA ALA A 30 -2.24 14.23 2.33
C ALA A 30 -1.40 15.35 2.95
N LYS A 31 -0.30 15.01 3.64
CA LYS A 31 0.65 16.00 4.17
C LYS A 31 1.35 16.79 3.07
N ALA A 32 1.76 16.13 1.97
CA ALA A 32 2.34 16.82 0.83
C ALA A 32 1.34 17.80 0.18
N GLU A 33 0.07 17.41 0.06
CA GLU A 33 -1.00 18.27 -0.45
C GLU A 33 -1.25 19.50 0.46
N GLN A 34 -1.25 19.29 1.79
CA GLN A 34 -1.34 20.38 2.75
C GLN A 34 -0.16 21.35 2.65
N ALA A 35 1.06 20.83 2.50
CA ALA A 35 2.26 21.64 2.36
C ALA A 35 2.21 22.49 1.08
N ILE A 36 1.80 21.89 -0.05
CA ILE A 36 1.58 22.63 -1.32
C ILE A 36 0.58 23.77 -1.11
N ALA A 37 -0.56 23.50 -0.47
CA ALA A 37 -1.59 24.51 -0.24
C ALA A 37 -1.06 25.69 0.62
N GLN A 38 -0.27 25.40 1.65
CA GLN A 38 0.38 26.42 2.47
C GLN A 38 1.40 27.22 1.65
N SER A 39 2.22 26.56 0.83
CA SER A 39 3.22 27.24 -0.01
C SER A 39 2.58 28.11 -1.09
N VAL A 40 1.43 27.71 -1.64
CA VAL A 40 0.63 28.53 -2.56
C VAL A 40 0.17 29.81 -1.86
N ALA A 41 -0.33 29.72 -0.62
CA ALA A 41 -0.77 30.87 0.15
C ALA A 41 0.38 31.86 0.46
N LEU A 42 1.61 31.34 0.60
CA LEU A 42 2.81 32.12 0.91
C LEU A 42 3.62 32.56 -0.34
N GLY A 43 3.24 32.13 -1.54
CA GLY A 43 3.94 32.46 -2.79
C GLY A 43 5.26 31.71 -3.03
N GLY A 44 5.54 30.63 -2.30
CA GLY A 44 6.80 29.87 -2.37
C GLY A 44 6.87 28.89 -3.54
N ARG A 45 7.19 29.37 -4.76
CA ARG A 45 7.19 28.54 -5.99
C ARG A 45 8.11 27.32 -5.95
N ASP A 46 9.32 27.45 -5.40
CA ASP A 46 10.27 26.32 -5.35
C ASP A 46 9.77 25.21 -4.41
N VAL A 47 9.23 25.60 -3.26
CA VAL A 47 8.65 24.68 -2.27
C VAL A 47 7.43 23.94 -2.84
N ILE A 48 6.61 24.62 -3.65
CA ILE A 48 5.49 23.99 -4.36
C ILE A 48 5.99 22.90 -5.32
N ALA A 49 7.07 23.17 -6.05
CA ALA A 49 7.64 22.20 -7.00
C ALA A 49 8.19 20.97 -6.28
N GLU A 50 8.92 21.16 -5.17
CA GLU A 50 9.47 20.07 -4.35
C GLU A 50 8.36 19.17 -3.78
N PHE A 51 7.35 19.74 -3.13
CA PHE A 51 6.25 18.93 -2.57
C PHE A 51 5.38 18.29 -3.67
N THR A 52 5.29 18.90 -4.84
CA THR A 52 4.60 18.30 -5.98
C THR A 52 5.34 17.07 -6.49
N ALA A 53 6.67 17.14 -6.63
CA ALA A 53 7.49 16.00 -6.99
C ALA A 53 7.37 14.88 -5.95
N LEU A 54 7.42 15.22 -4.66
CA LEU A 54 7.23 14.25 -3.57
C LEU A 54 5.85 13.58 -3.63
N LYS A 55 4.78 14.35 -3.83
CA LYS A 55 3.42 13.81 -4.00
C LYS A 55 3.34 12.83 -5.17
N ASN A 56 3.98 13.13 -6.29
CA ASN A 56 4.00 12.25 -7.46
C ASN A 56 4.72 10.92 -7.16
N ALA A 57 5.89 10.98 -6.52
CA ALA A 57 6.59 9.76 -6.07
C ALA A 57 5.75 8.94 -5.08
N ILE A 58 5.01 9.59 -4.17
CA ILE A 58 4.08 8.90 -3.25
C ILE A 58 2.92 8.25 -4.03
N ASN A 59 2.39 8.89 -5.08
CA ASN A 59 1.34 8.28 -5.91
C ASN A 59 1.85 7.00 -6.62
N GLU A 60 3.09 7.01 -7.13
CA GLU A 60 3.72 5.82 -7.72
C GLU A 60 3.87 4.70 -6.68
N LEU A 61 4.28 5.04 -5.45
CA LEU A 61 4.35 4.09 -4.34
C LEU A 61 2.96 3.49 -4.02
N ILE A 62 1.91 4.32 -3.94
CA ILE A 62 0.54 3.85 -3.69
C ILE A 62 0.08 2.89 -4.79
N ALA A 63 0.38 3.18 -6.05
CA ALA A 63 0.06 2.29 -7.17
C ALA A 63 0.77 0.92 -7.03
N SER A 64 2.07 0.92 -6.70
CA SER A 64 2.84 -0.30 -6.46
C SER A 64 2.29 -1.13 -5.29
N LEU A 65 1.91 -0.47 -4.19
CA LEU A 65 1.34 -1.13 -3.03
C LEU A 65 -0.05 -1.72 -3.33
N ASN A 66 -0.88 -1.05 -4.13
CA ASN A 66 -2.15 -1.60 -4.59
C ASN A 66 -1.96 -2.86 -5.44
N GLY A 67 -1.03 -2.83 -6.40
CA GLY A 67 -0.70 -4.01 -7.19
C GLY A 67 -0.14 -5.16 -6.32
N SER A 68 0.62 -4.83 -5.27
CA SER A 68 1.10 -5.82 -4.30
C SER A 68 -0.05 -6.42 -3.48
N ARG A 69 -1.03 -5.60 -3.07
CA ARG A 69 -2.22 -6.04 -2.34
C ARG A 69 -3.02 -7.05 -3.15
N GLU A 70 -3.24 -6.79 -4.44
CA GLU A 70 -3.92 -7.71 -5.35
C GLU A 70 -3.18 -9.04 -5.49
N LYS A 71 -1.85 -9.00 -5.63
CA LYS A 71 -1.02 -10.22 -5.68
C LYS A 71 -1.13 -11.04 -4.39
N VAL A 72 -1.10 -10.40 -3.22
CA VAL A 72 -1.28 -11.10 -1.93
C VAL A 72 -2.63 -11.80 -1.88
N ILE A 73 -3.71 -11.13 -2.32
CA ILE A 73 -5.05 -11.74 -2.38
C ILE A 73 -5.06 -12.96 -3.31
N GLN A 74 -4.47 -12.85 -4.50
CA GLN A 74 -4.40 -13.95 -5.46
C GLN A 74 -3.59 -15.15 -4.92
N VAL A 75 -2.46 -14.91 -4.28
CA VAL A 75 -1.62 -15.97 -3.69
C VAL A 75 -2.33 -16.60 -2.49
N ALA A 76 -2.96 -15.80 -1.63
CA ALA A 76 -3.74 -16.30 -0.50
C ALA A 76 -4.93 -17.16 -0.95
N ALA A 77 -5.60 -16.80 -2.05
CA ALA A 77 -6.67 -17.61 -2.63
C ALA A 77 -6.17 -18.97 -3.13
N ARG A 78 -4.97 -19.04 -3.70
CA ARG A 78 -4.33 -20.30 -4.14
C ARG A 78 -3.84 -21.16 -2.98
N ALA A 79 -3.42 -20.53 -1.88
CA ALA A 79 -2.98 -21.21 -0.66
C ALA A 79 -4.15 -21.70 0.23
N ARG A 80 -5.39 -21.32 -0.10
CA ARG A 80 -6.57 -21.89 0.54
C ARG A 80 -6.65 -23.36 0.13
N PRO A 81 -6.72 -24.32 1.08
CA PRO A 81 -6.92 -25.71 0.74
C PRO A 81 -8.16 -25.79 -0.13
N ALA A 82 -8.05 -26.43 -1.30
CA ALA A 82 -9.23 -26.93 -1.98
C ALA A 82 -9.99 -27.72 -0.92
N GLY A 83 -11.23 -27.29 -0.62
CA GLY A 83 -12.03 -27.94 0.40
C GLY A 83 -11.98 -29.44 0.19
N GLY A 84 -11.93 -30.20 1.28
CA GLY A 84 -12.11 -31.65 1.26
C GLY A 84 -13.35 -31.99 0.43
N GLY A 85 -13.09 -32.36 -0.81
CA GLY A 85 -14.02 -32.97 -1.74
C GLY A 85 -13.38 -34.29 -2.10
N GLY A 86 -13.66 -35.30 -1.30
CA GLY A 86 -13.13 -36.64 -1.48
C GLY A 86 -13.65 -37.57 -0.41
N GLY A 87 -14.80 -38.21 -0.70
CA GLY A 87 -15.22 -39.53 -0.23
C GLY A 87 -15.44 -39.72 1.26
#